data_AF-A0AAU5BLT9-F1
#
_entry.id   AF-A0AAU5BLT9-F1
#
_cell.length_a   1.000
_cell.length_b   1.000
_cell.length_c   1.000
_cell.angle_alpha   90.00
_cell.angle_beta   90.00
_cell.angle_gamma   90.00
#
_symmetry.space_group_name_H-M   'P 1'
#
loop_
_entity.id
_entity.type
_entity.pdbx_description
1 polymer ?
#
loop_
_entity_poly.entity_id
_entity_poly.type
_entity_poly.pdbx_seq_one_letter_code
_entity_poly.pdbx_strand_id
1 'polypeptide(L)' 'MSGADEPAKLAQQMREKARQLSEAAEKASDPDERQRLAEKARKMRDRSEQQSGMSSGDVYPQL' A
#
# COMPACT_ATOMS: atom_id res chain seq x y z
N MET A 1 -20.68 -3.26 -15.52
CA MET A 1 -19.25 -2.96 -15.33
C MET A 1 -18.85 -3.59 -14.01
N SER A 2 -17.83 -4.45 -14.02
CA SER A 2 -17.56 -5.43 -12.95
C SER A 2 -16.98 -4.79 -11.69
N GLY A 3 -17.58 -5.05 -10.53
CA GLY A 3 -17.06 -4.64 -9.21
C GLY A 3 -15.73 -5.30 -8.80
N ALA A 4 -15.12 -6.08 -9.69
CA ALA A 4 -13.77 -6.64 -9.52
C ALA A 4 -12.65 -5.63 -9.86
N ASP A 5 -12.96 -4.55 -10.60
CA ASP A 5 -11.97 -3.52 -10.96
C ASP A 5 -11.72 -2.50 -9.83
N GLU A 6 -12.72 -2.28 -8.97
CA GLU A 6 -12.65 -1.35 -7.83
C GLU A 6 -11.59 -1.72 -6.78
N PRO A 7 -11.49 -2.99 -6.30
CA PRO A 7 -10.45 -3.36 -5.33
C PRO A 7 -9.04 -3.31 -5.93
N ALA A 8 -8.87 -3.69 -7.19
CA ALA A 8 -7.58 -3.59 -7.88
C ALA A 8 -7.14 -2.14 -8.08
N LYS A 9 -8.07 -1.25 -8.46
CA LYS A 9 -7.81 0.19 -8.61
C LYS A 9 -7.49 0.85 -7.28
N LEU A 10 -8.18 0.46 -6.20
CA LEU A 10 -7.88 0.95 -4.86
C LEU A 10 -6.48 0.50 -4.41
N ALA A 11 -6.13 -0.77 -4.62
CA ALA A 11 -4.81 -1.29 -4.30
C ALA A 11 -3.70 -0.54 -5.07
N GLN A 12 -3.91 -0.23 -6.36
CA GLN A 12 -2.98 0.57 -7.15
C GLN A 12 -2.82 2.00 -6.59
N GLN A 13 -3.91 2.70 -6.28
CA GLN A 13 -3.86 4.03 -5.68
C GLN A 13 -3.11 4.03 -4.33
N MET A 14 -3.30 2.99 -3.53
CA MET A 14 -2.58 2.84 -2.26
C MET A 14 -1.08 2.60 -2.46
N ARG A 15 -0.67 1.82 -3.46
CA ARG A 15 0.75 1.64 -3.82
C ARG A 15 1.40 2.94 -4.28
N GLU A 16 0.70 3.70 -5.11
CA GLU A 16 1.21 4.98 -5.60
C GLU A 16 1.39 5.99 -4.46
N LYS A 17 0.41 6.08 -3.55
CA LYS A 17 0.52 6.92 -2.37
C LYS A 17 1.64 6.47 -1.42
N ALA A 18 1.84 5.17 -1.26
CA ALA A 18 2.96 4.62 -0.50
C ALA A 18 4.31 5.04 -1.11
N ARG A 19 4.43 5.01 -2.44
CA ARG A 19 5.63 5.45 -3.15
C ARG A 19 5.91 6.93 -2.94
N GLN A 20 4.91 7.78 -3.06
CA GLN A 20 5.04 9.23 -2.80
C GLN A 20 5.49 9.52 -1.37
N LEU A 21 4.96 8.78 -0.38
CA LEU A 21 5.36 8.91 1.02
C LEU A 21 6.82 8.46 1.24
N SER A 22 7.28 7.42 0.54
CA SER A 22 8.67 6.97 0.59
C SER A 22 9.61 8.01 -0.01
N GLU A 23 9.28 8.56 -1.18
CA GLU A 23 10.06 9.62 -1.82
C GLU A 23 10.10 10.90 -0.97
N ALA A 24 9.00 11.22 -0.28
CA ALA A 24 8.97 12.33 0.68
C ALA A 24 9.85 12.04 1.91
N ALA A 25 9.86 10.80 2.41
CA ALA A 25 10.74 10.40 3.52
C ALA A 25 12.23 10.54 3.13
N GLU A 26 12.61 10.15 1.92
CA GLU A 26 13.98 10.29 1.41
C GLU A 26 14.44 11.75 1.35
N LYS A 27 13.52 12.67 1.02
CA LYS A 27 13.79 14.11 0.94
C LYS A 27 13.66 14.82 2.29
N ALA A 28 13.01 14.20 3.28
CA ALA A 28 12.84 14.79 4.60
C ALA A 28 14.19 14.95 5.30
N SER A 29 14.46 16.16 5.77
CA SER A 29 15.69 16.49 6.51
C SER A 29 15.56 16.19 8.00
N ASP A 30 14.33 16.21 8.54
CA ASP A 30 14.05 15.81 9.90
C ASP A 30 13.99 14.26 10.01
N PRO A 31 14.82 13.63 10.86
CA PRO A 31 14.78 12.19 11.07
C PRO A 31 13.44 11.67 11.58
N ASP A 32 12.73 12.43 12.42
CA ASP A 32 11.42 12.02 12.96
C ASP A 32 10.35 12.06 11.86
N GLU A 33 10.36 13.09 11.03
CA GLU A 33 9.49 13.21 9.86
C GLU A 33 9.76 12.09 8.84
N ARG A 34 11.05 11.83 8.55
CA ARG A 34 11.46 10.72 7.68
C ARG A 34 10.92 9.39 8.18
N GLN A 35 11.08 9.10 9.47
CA GLN A 35 10.59 7.85 10.05
C GLN A 35 9.06 7.75 9.95
N ARG A 36 8.33 8.81 10.28
CA ARG A 36 6.85 8.83 10.17
C ARG A 36 6.37 8.60 8.74
N LEU A 37 7.00 9.23 7.77
CA LEU A 37 6.66 9.08 6.35
C LEU A 37 6.97 7.66 5.85
N ALA A 38 8.12 7.12 6.20
CA ALA A 38 8.51 5.74 5.85
C ALA A 38 7.57 4.70 6.48
N GLU A 39 7.20 4.85 7.75
CA GLU A 39 6.23 3.97 8.42
C GLU A 39 4.85 4.03 7.76
N LYS A 40 4.40 5.23 7.38
CA LYS A 40 3.11 5.43 6.70
C LYS A 40 3.12 4.81 5.31
N ALA A 41 4.22 4.95 4.57
CA ALA A 41 4.42 4.31 3.28
C ALA A 41 4.32 2.78 3.41
N ARG A 42 5.04 2.20 4.37
CA ARG A 42 5.02 0.76 4.64
C ARG A 42 3.60 0.26 4.94
N LYS A 43 2.89 0.90 5.88
CA LYS A 43 1.51 0.53 6.24
C LYS A 43 0.54 0.59 5.05
N MET A 44 0.69 1.57 4.15
CA MET A 44 -0.14 1.65 2.94
C MET A 44 0.16 0.55 1.94
N ARG A 45 1.43 0.18 1.76
CA ARG A 45 1.82 -0.93 0.89
C ARG A 45 1.27 -2.26 1.43
N ASP A 46 1.47 -2.53 2.71
CA ASP A 46 0.99 -3.77 3.34
C ASP A 46 -0.54 -3.90 3.24
N ARG A 47 -1.29 -2.80 3.41
CA ARG A 47 -2.75 -2.81 3.23
C ARG A 47 -3.16 -2.97 1.77
N SER A 48 -2.42 -2.40 0.83
CA SER A 48 -2.66 -2.60 -0.61
C SER A 48 -2.45 -4.06 -1.00
N GLU A 49 -1.40 -4.70 -0.48
CA GLU A 49 -1.12 -6.12 -0.71
C GLU A 49 -2.23 -7.01 -0.14
N GLN A 50 -2.74 -6.69 1.05
CA GLN A 50 -3.91 -7.39 1.61
C GLN A 50 -5.17 -7.23 0.76
N GLN A 51 -5.48 -6.01 0.30
CA GLN A 51 -6.65 -5.77 -0.57
C GLN A 51 -6.50 -6.39 -1.95
N SER A 52 -5.28 -6.41 -2.50
CA SER A 52 -4.97 -7.03 -3.78
C SER A 52 -4.95 -8.56 -3.69
N GLY A 53 -4.43 -9.12 -2.59
CA GLY A 53 -4.39 -10.57 -2.33
C GLY A 53 -5.77 -11.14 -2.06
N MET A 54 -6.66 -10.39 -1.41
CA MET A 54 -8.08 -10.73 -1.33
C MET A 54 -8.78 -10.70 -2.70
N SER A 55 -8.23 -9.99 -3.69
CA SER A 55 -8.82 -9.80 -5.03
C SER A 55 -8.16 -10.65 -6.12
N SER A 56 -7.00 -11.26 -5.87
CA SER A 56 -6.20 -12.01 -6.85
C SER A 56 -5.84 -13.39 -6.30
N GLY A 57 -6.83 -14.28 -6.25
CA GLY A 57 -6.59 -15.72 -6.18
C GLY A 57 -6.27 -16.28 -4.78
N ASP A 58 -7.01 -17.32 -4.43
CA ASP A 58 -6.71 -18.25 -3.34
C ASP A 58 -6.69 -17.68 -1.92
N VAL A 59 -7.89 -17.66 -1.32
CA VAL A 59 -8.04 -18.25 0.02
C VAL A 59 -7.55 -19.70 -0.10
N TYR A 60 -6.23 -19.94 0.06
CA TYR A 60 -5.75 -21.23 0.54
C TYR A 60 -6.19 -21.31 2.01
N PRO A 61 -7.10 -22.22 2.40
CA PRO A 61 -7.22 -22.57 3.80
C PRO A 61 -5.97 -23.38 4.15
N GLN A 62 -4.97 -22.74 4.74
CA GLN A 62 -3.93 -23.48 5.46
C GLN A 62 -4.39 -23.65 6.90
N LEU A 63 -4.87 -24.87 7.15
CA LEU A 63 -5.02 -25.61 8.41
C LEU A 63 -6.23 -25.25 9.30
#